data_AF-A0A850RJT0-F1
#
_entry.id   AF-A0A850RJT0-F1
#
_cell.length_a   1.000
_cell.length_b   1.000
_cell.length_c   1.000
_cell.angle_alpha   90.00
_cell.angle_beta   90.00
_cell.angle_gamma   90.00
#
_symmetry.space_group_name_H-M   'P 1'
#
loop_
_entity.id
_entity.type
_entity.pdbx_description
1 polymer ?
#
loop_
_entity_poly.entity_id
_entity_poly.type
_entity_poly.pdbx_seq_one_letter_code
_entity_poly.pdbx_strand_id
1 'polypeptide(L)'
;MTTTTTKPKAKTTAPKTPTAAERLEQATQHAREAKAALEAAWIADKPTADLRTAHQAALDAMGEAKAALEAERRAEAEAARQAEQQRIAPMVEQMVGEVLEPLKVRIEQGFSIDAPGLPEVYTEWAVKSIHARERLEVIEQAMQESSTRVAELDSRIEKLKADRVALIARRAQGDTREDDAAQLALIDADTEALVSLAREARTEAEQVARELESARKAAETASAGWENERRRAMAEFFEQAARRVESLLGDCFTEQQKGRRGSLHAPMFWDDRVRAVARMKPLDMGEAA
;
A
#
# COMPACT_ATOMS: atom_id res chain seq x y z
N MET A 1 -25.04 -63.68 -19.61
CA MET A 1 -24.66 -62.29 -19.95
C MET A 1 -25.81 -61.38 -19.55
N THR A 2 -25.67 -60.69 -18.43
CA THR A 2 -26.65 -59.72 -17.90
C THR A 2 -26.01 -58.33 -17.97
N THR A 3 -26.51 -57.47 -18.86
CA THR A 3 -26.07 -56.08 -18.98
C THR A 3 -26.89 -55.21 -18.03
N THR A 4 -26.25 -54.74 -16.96
CA THR A 4 -26.82 -53.77 -16.02
C THR A 4 -26.57 -52.36 -16.57
N THR A 5 -27.62 -51.66 -16.95
CA THR A 5 -27.58 -50.25 -17.37
C THR A 5 -27.62 -49.35 -16.14
N THR A 6 -26.50 -48.70 -15.83
CA THR A 6 -26.42 -47.70 -14.74
C THR A 6 -26.86 -46.33 -15.24
N LYS A 7 -27.96 -45.80 -14.69
CA LYS A 7 -28.44 -44.42 -14.94
C LYS A 7 -27.55 -43.41 -14.19
N PRO A 8 -27.12 -42.29 -14.80
CA PRO A 8 -26.36 -41.27 -14.08
C PRO A 8 -27.28 -40.45 -13.16
N LYS A 9 -26.85 -40.28 -11.90
CA LYS A 9 -27.47 -39.37 -10.92
C LYS A 9 -27.23 -37.92 -11.36
N ALA A 10 -28.32 -37.17 -11.56
CA ALA A 10 -28.26 -35.72 -11.74
C ALA A 10 -27.71 -35.06 -10.48
N LYS A 11 -26.66 -34.25 -10.63
CA LYS A 11 -26.07 -33.43 -9.58
C LYS A 11 -26.96 -32.20 -9.39
N THR A 12 -27.80 -32.20 -8.36
CA THR A 12 -28.60 -31.03 -7.97
C THR A 12 -27.68 -29.97 -7.37
N THR A 13 -27.30 -28.97 -8.16
CA THR A 13 -26.64 -27.76 -7.67
C THR A 13 -27.67 -26.90 -6.95
N ALA A 14 -27.47 -26.63 -5.66
CA ALA A 14 -28.28 -25.68 -4.90
C ALA A 14 -28.25 -24.29 -5.57
N PRO A 15 -29.37 -23.53 -5.56
CA PRO A 15 -29.38 -22.18 -6.10
C PRO A 15 -28.38 -21.33 -5.32
N LYS A 16 -27.47 -20.67 -6.05
CA LYS A 16 -26.53 -19.71 -5.46
C LYS A 16 -27.35 -18.56 -4.87
N THR A 17 -27.10 -18.23 -3.60
CA THR A 17 -27.67 -17.04 -2.98
C THR A 17 -27.23 -15.81 -3.79
N PRO A 18 -28.15 -14.97 -4.26
CA PRO A 18 -27.78 -13.78 -5.01
C PRO A 18 -26.98 -12.80 -4.14
N THR A 19 -25.92 -12.24 -4.72
CA THR A 19 -25.07 -11.21 -4.10
C THR A 19 -25.87 -9.94 -3.78
N ALA A 20 -25.40 -9.04 -2.90
CA ALA A 20 -26.14 -7.79 -2.66
C ALA A 20 -26.28 -6.91 -3.92
N ALA A 21 -25.32 -6.97 -4.83
CA ALA A 21 -25.40 -6.30 -6.13
C ALA A 21 -26.55 -6.86 -6.98
N GLU A 22 -26.66 -8.19 -7.08
CA GLU A 22 -27.75 -8.86 -7.80
C GLU A 22 -29.11 -8.63 -7.13
N ARG A 23 -29.17 -8.60 -5.78
CA ARG A 23 -30.39 -8.26 -5.03
C ARG A 23 -30.82 -6.81 -5.27
N LEU A 24 -29.88 -5.88 -5.34
CA LEU A 24 -30.17 -4.48 -5.68
C LEU A 24 -30.66 -4.35 -7.12
N GLU A 25 -30.04 -5.04 -8.07
CA GLU A 25 -30.47 -5.04 -9.46
C GLU A 25 -31.91 -5.57 -9.60
N GLN A 26 -32.21 -6.70 -8.96
CA GLN A 26 -33.57 -7.25 -8.90
C GLN A 26 -34.55 -6.26 -8.26
N ALA A 27 -34.23 -5.69 -7.09
CA ALA A 27 -35.10 -4.72 -6.43
C ALA A 27 -35.35 -3.46 -7.28
N THR A 28 -34.34 -2.97 -8.00
CA THR A 28 -34.51 -1.84 -8.93
C THR A 28 -35.39 -2.20 -10.12
N GLN A 29 -35.29 -3.42 -10.63
CA GLN A 29 -36.14 -3.90 -11.72
C GLN A 29 -37.60 -4.05 -11.25
N HIS A 30 -37.83 -4.65 -10.09
CA HIS A 30 -39.15 -4.75 -9.47
C HIS A 30 -39.78 -3.38 -9.19
N ALA A 31 -39.00 -2.40 -8.74
CA ALA A 31 -39.48 -1.04 -8.52
C ALA A 31 -39.87 -0.33 -9.83
N ARG A 32 -39.13 -0.56 -10.92
CA ARG A 32 -39.45 -0.06 -12.27
C ARG A 32 -40.73 -0.69 -12.81
N GLU A 33 -40.89 -2.00 -12.67
CA GLU A 33 -42.08 -2.73 -13.10
C GLU A 33 -43.33 -2.30 -12.32
N ALA A 34 -43.22 -2.16 -10.99
CA ALA A 34 -44.31 -1.69 -10.15
C ALA A 34 -44.70 -0.23 -10.47
N LYS A 35 -43.72 0.63 -10.78
CA LYS A 35 -43.97 2.00 -11.23
C LYS A 35 -44.70 2.03 -12.58
N ALA A 36 -44.22 1.27 -13.55
CA ALA A 36 -44.83 1.18 -14.88
C ALA A 36 -46.27 0.64 -14.81
N ALA A 37 -46.53 -0.35 -13.96
CA ALA A 37 -47.88 -0.88 -13.74
C ALA A 37 -48.81 0.16 -13.11
N LEU A 38 -48.31 0.95 -12.16
CA LEU A 38 -49.05 2.04 -11.53
C LEU A 38 -49.38 3.17 -12.52
N GLU A 39 -48.43 3.57 -13.36
CA GLU A 39 -48.63 4.57 -14.42
C GLU A 39 -49.65 4.08 -15.46
N ALA A 40 -49.55 2.82 -15.89
CA ALA A 40 -50.51 2.22 -16.83
C ALA A 40 -51.93 2.14 -16.26
N ALA A 41 -52.08 1.82 -14.97
CA ALA A 41 -53.38 1.78 -14.31
C ALA A 41 -53.98 3.18 -14.13
N TRP A 42 -53.15 4.20 -13.86
CA TRP A 42 -53.59 5.59 -13.77
C TRP A 42 -54.07 6.12 -15.13
N ILE A 43 -53.35 5.85 -16.22
CA ILE A 43 -53.76 6.23 -17.58
C ILE A 43 -55.08 5.54 -17.98
N ALA A 44 -55.29 4.31 -17.53
CA ALA A 44 -56.50 3.52 -17.82
C ALA A 44 -57.68 3.79 -16.86
N ASP A 45 -57.56 4.76 -15.95
CA ASP A 45 -58.56 5.10 -14.91
C ASP A 45 -59.01 3.88 -14.06
N LYS A 46 -58.05 2.99 -13.76
CA LYS A 46 -58.27 1.80 -12.93
C LYS A 46 -57.94 2.08 -11.45
N PRO A 47 -58.53 1.34 -10.50
CA PRO A 47 -58.16 1.45 -9.09
C PRO A 47 -56.66 1.15 -8.89
N THR A 48 -55.97 2.02 -8.15
CA THR A 48 -54.50 1.99 -7.99
C THR A 48 -54.02 1.66 -6.57
N ALA A 49 -54.93 1.38 -5.62
CA ALA A 49 -54.58 1.17 -4.21
C ALA A 49 -53.55 0.04 -4.01
N ASP A 50 -53.80 -1.14 -4.58
CA ASP A 50 -52.91 -2.29 -4.46
C ASP A 50 -51.57 -2.06 -5.18
N LEU A 51 -51.59 -1.34 -6.31
CA LEU A 51 -50.38 -1.00 -7.07
C LEU A 51 -49.51 0.03 -6.36
N ARG A 52 -50.11 0.97 -5.61
CA ARG A 52 -49.36 1.91 -4.74
C ARG A 52 -48.65 1.17 -3.62
N THR A 53 -49.34 0.22 -2.98
CA THR A 53 -48.75 -0.63 -1.94
C THR A 53 -47.61 -1.48 -2.51
N ALA A 54 -47.80 -2.08 -3.69
CA ALA A 54 -46.75 -2.85 -4.37
C ALA A 54 -45.54 -1.98 -4.77
N HIS A 55 -45.77 -0.76 -5.26
CA HIS A 55 -44.70 0.18 -5.58
C HIS A 55 -43.93 0.61 -4.33
N GLN A 56 -44.63 0.93 -3.23
CA GLN A 56 -43.99 1.28 -1.97
C GLN A 56 -43.16 0.12 -1.42
N ALA A 57 -43.70 -1.11 -1.41
CA ALA A 57 -42.96 -2.29 -1.00
C ALA A 57 -41.70 -2.54 -1.86
N ALA A 58 -41.77 -2.26 -3.17
CA ALA A 58 -40.62 -2.37 -4.06
C ALA A 58 -39.56 -1.28 -3.79
N LEU A 59 -39.98 -0.06 -3.42
CA LEU A 59 -39.06 1.00 -2.99
C LEU A 59 -38.39 0.67 -1.66
N ASP A 60 -39.14 0.11 -0.70
CA ASP A 60 -38.60 -0.32 0.60
C ASP A 60 -37.58 -1.45 0.41
N ALA A 61 -37.90 -2.46 -0.41
CA ALA A 61 -36.97 -3.54 -0.77
C ALA A 61 -35.71 -3.03 -1.48
N MET A 62 -35.83 -2.01 -2.35
CA MET A 62 -34.67 -1.35 -2.97
C MET A 62 -33.83 -0.59 -1.93
N GLY A 63 -34.47 0.05 -0.95
CA GLY A 63 -33.80 0.69 0.19
C GLY A 63 -33.00 -0.31 1.04
N GLU A 64 -33.62 -1.44 1.37
CA GLU A 64 -32.97 -2.54 2.10
C GLU A 64 -31.80 -3.14 1.32
N ALA A 65 -31.95 -3.38 0.01
CA ALA A 65 -30.88 -3.91 -0.83
C ALA A 65 -29.70 -2.93 -0.95
N LYS A 66 -29.96 -1.62 -1.02
CA LYS A 66 -28.89 -0.60 -0.98
C LYS A 66 -28.16 -0.60 0.36
N ALA A 67 -28.91 -0.62 1.48
CA ALA A 67 -28.32 -0.66 2.81
C ALA A 67 -27.48 -1.92 3.02
N ALA A 68 -27.93 -3.07 2.51
CA ALA A 68 -27.17 -4.32 2.54
C ALA A 68 -25.89 -4.24 1.71
N LEU A 69 -25.92 -3.66 0.51
CA LEU A 69 -24.73 -3.47 -0.31
C LEU A 69 -23.73 -2.50 0.33
N GLU A 70 -24.21 -1.42 0.95
CA GLU A 70 -23.35 -0.50 1.71
C GLU A 70 -22.71 -1.18 2.92
N ALA A 71 -23.46 -2.02 3.64
CA ALA A 71 -22.95 -2.78 4.76
C ALA A 71 -21.89 -3.81 4.32
N GLU A 72 -22.12 -4.53 3.21
CA GLU A 72 -21.14 -5.44 2.62
C GLU A 72 -19.86 -4.69 2.23
N ARG A 73 -19.98 -3.54 1.55
CA ARG A 73 -18.81 -2.70 1.20
C ARG A 73 -18.04 -2.19 2.41
N ARG A 74 -18.74 -1.82 3.50
CA ARG A 74 -18.08 -1.40 4.75
C ARG A 74 -17.35 -2.57 5.40
N ALA A 75 -17.98 -3.74 5.45
CA ALA A 75 -17.37 -4.95 5.99
C ALA A 75 -16.14 -5.37 5.17
N GLU A 76 -16.21 -5.30 3.83
CA GLU A 76 -15.07 -5.54 2.95
C GLU A 76 -13.94 -4.53 3.16
N ALA A 77 -14.26 -3.24 3.27
CA ALA A 77 -13.27 -2.20 3.54
C ALA A 77 -12.62 -2.34 4.93
N GLU A 78 -13.38 -2.80 5.94
CA GLU A 78 -12.85 -3.12 7.26
C GLU A 78 -11.96 -4.36 7.23
N ALA A 79 -12.39 -5.43 6.55
CA ALA A 79 -11.59 -6.63 6.36
C ALA A 79 -10.28 -6.33 5.62
N ALA A 80 -10.33 -5.50 4.58
CA ALA A 80 -9.15 -5.06 3.85
C ALA A 80 -8.20 -4.23 4.73
N ARG A 81 -8.74 -3.31 5.55
CA ARG A 81 -7.93 -2.54 6.51
C ARG A 81 -7.26 -3.45 7.54
N GLN A 82 -7.96 -4.43 8.07
CA GLN A 82 -7.40 -5.39 9.03
C GLN A 82 -6.34 -6.29 8.39
N ALA A 83 -6.60 -6.80 7.19
CA ALA A 83 -5.65 -7.60 6.44
C ALA A 83 -4.36 -6.80 6.15
N GLU A 84 -4.50 -5.53 5.80
CA GLU A 84 -3.36 -4.65 5.56
C GLU A 84 -2.57 -4.39 6.84
N GLN A 85 -3.24 -4.11 7.96
CA GLN A 85 -2.58 -3.96 9.27
C GLN A 85 -1.81 -5.22 9.65
N GLN A 86 -2.39 -6.40 9.45
CA GLN A 86 -1.72 -7.69 9.72
C GLN A 86 -0.52 -7.91 8.79
N ARG A 87 -0.61 -7.49 7.54
CA ARG A 87 0.47 -7.60 6.55
C ARG A 87 1.67 -6.72 6.92
N ILE A 88 1.43 -5.48 7.32
CA ILE A 88 2.52 -4.52 7.62
C ILE A 88 3.03 -4.62 9.07
N ALA A 89 2.26 -5.19 10.00
CA ALA A 89 2.65 -5.37 11.40
C ALA A 89 4.08 -5.90 11.60
N PRO A 90 4.50 -7.03 10.98
CA PRO A 90 5.86 -7.55 11.16
C PRO A 90 6.94 -6.59 10.63
N MET A 91 6.65 -5.83 9.57
CA MET A 91 7.59 -4.84 9.02
C MET A 91 7.72 -3.64 9.95
N VAL A 92 6.61 -3.19 10.53
CA VAL A 92 6.60 -2.12 11.54
C VAL A 92 7.38 -2.56 12.78
N GLU A 93 7.15 -3.78 13.27
CA GLU A 93 7.88 -4.35 14.40
C GLU A 93 9.38 -4.42 14.13
N GLN A 94 9.79 -4.84 12.93
CA GLN A 94 11.19 -4.86 12.53
C GLN A 94 11.80 -3.45 12.55
N MET A 95 11.13 -2.47 11.92
CA MET A 95 11.62 -1.09 11.89
C MET A 95 11.73 -0.48 13.29
N VAL A 96 10.74 -0.69 14.15
CA VAL A 96 10.79 -0.27 15.56
C VAL A 96 11.94 -0.97 16.29
N GLY A 97 12.14 -2.26 16.03
CA GLY A 97 13.28 -3.03 16.53
C GLY A 97 14.63 -2.43 16.15
N GLU A 98 14.80 -1.97 14.91
CA GLU A 98 16.04 -1.30 14.46
C GLU A 98 16.37 -0.02 15.26
N VAL A 99 15.35 0.66 15.80
CA VAL A 99 15.52 1.84 16.66
C VAL A 99 15.78 1.45 18.11
N LEU A 100 14.99 0.50 18.64
CA LEU A 100 15.00 0.17 20.07
C LEU A 100 16.13 -0.79 20.47
N GLU A 101 16.53 -1.71 19.59
CA GLU A 101 17.52 -2.74 19.92
C GLU A 101 18.89 -2.16 20.28
N PRO A 102 19.44 -1.17 19.55
CA PRO A 102 20.68 -0.52 19.95
C PRO A 102 20.58 0.14 21.34
N LEU A 103 19.41 0.68 21.69
CA LEU A 103 19.16 1.30 22.99
C LEU A 103 19.11 0.24 24.11
N LYS A 104 18.44 -0.90 23.89
CA LYS A 104 18.44 -2.03 24.83
C LYS A 104 19.84 -2.51 25.13
N VAL A 105 20.64 -2.75 24.09
CA VAL A 105 22.05 -3.17 24.24
C VAL A 105 22.82 -2.15 25.08
N ARG A 106 22.57 -0.84 24.88
CA ARG A 106 23.22 0.21 25.66
C ARG A 106 22.80 0.21 27.13
N ILE A 107 21.53 -0.03 27.40
CA ILE A 107 20.99 -0.19 28.76
C ILE A 107 21.73 -1.33 29.46
N GLU A 108 21.76 -2.51 28.84
CA GLU A 108 22.37 -3.73 29.41
C GLU A 108 23.88 -3.57 29.68
N GLN A 109 24.58 -2.81 28.84
CA GLN A 109 26.02 -2.57 28.99
C GLN A 109 26.36 -1.48 30.01
N GLY A 110 25.48 -0.51 30.22
CA GLY A 110 25.82 0.75 30.89
C GLY A 110 25.17 0.96 32.27
N PHE A 111 24.02 0.34 32.53
CA PHE A 111 23.22 0.60 33.73
C PHE A 111 23.12 -0.65 34.60
N SER A 112 23.73 -0.61 35.79
CA SER A 112 23.70 -1.71 36.75
C SER A 112 22.59 -1.58 37.80
N ILE A 113 21.97 -0.41 37.93
CA ILE A 113 20.89 -0.12 38.87
C ILE A 113 19.88 0.79 38.16
N ASP A 114 18.61 0.37 38.11
CA ASP A 114 17.47 1.10 37.52
C ASP A 114 17.74 1.73 36.16
N ALA A 115 17.69 0.90 35.14
CA ALA A 115 17.78 1.31 33.75
C ALA A 115 16.70 2.34 33.35
N PRO A 116 17.04 3.33 32.50
CA PRO A 116 16.01 4.15 31.84
C PRO A 116 15.08 3.27 31.01
N GLY A 117 13.81 3.66 30.92
CA GLY A 117 12.83 2.98 30.07
C GLY A 117 13.18 3.14 28.58
N LEU A 118 12.63 2.26 27.74
CA LEU A 118 12.70 2.46 26.30
C LEU A 118 11.79 3.62 25.91
N PRO A 119 12.23 4.50 24.99
CA PRO A 119 11.40 5.58 24.49
C PRO A 119 10.22 5.00 23.70
N GLU A 120 9.08 5.69 23.72
CA GLU A 120 7.98 5.39 22.83
C GLU A 120 8.39 5.73 21.39
N VAL A 121 8.14 4.83 20.44
CA VAL A 121 8.40 5.05 19.01
C VAL A 121 7.08 5.18 18.27
N TYR A 122 6.90 6.28 17.56
CA TYR A 122 5.67 6.55 16.80
C TYR A 122 5.63 5.71 15.53
N THR A 123 4.90 4.59 15.60
CA THR A 123 4.75 3.59 14.52
C THR A 123 4.10 4.15 13.25
N GLU A 124 3.39 5.28 13.34
CA GLU A 124 2.78 5.93 12.18
C GLU A 124 3.82 6.31 11.11
N TRP A 125 5.04 6.70 11.52
CA TRP A 125 6.12 7.02 10.58
C TRP A 125 6.70 5.76 9.92
N ALA A 126 6.75 4.63 10.62
CA ALA A 126 7.13 3.34 10.04
C ALA A 126 6.09 2.90 8.99
N VAL A 127 4.80 2.97 9.33
CA VAL A 127 3.69 2.67 8.41
C VAL A 127 3.75 3.54 7.16
N LYS A 128 3.90 4.87 7.31
CA LYS A 128 4.05 5.80 6.18
C LYS A 128 5.26 5.46 5.30
N SER A 129 6.38 5.07 5.91
CA SER A 129 7.60 4.70 5.18
C SER A 129 7.44 3.40 4.40
N ILE A 130 6.78 2.40 4.97
CA ILE A 130 6.48 1.13 4.29
C ILE A 130 5.60 1.38 3.07
N HIS A 131 4.46 2.05 3.24
CA HIS A 131 3.56 2.33 2.13
C HIS A 131 4.20 3.20 1.04
N ALA A 132 5.01 4.18 1.42
CA ALA A 132 5.69 5.03 0.45
C ALA A 132 6.72 4.25 -0.38
N ARG A 133 7.44 3.30 0.25
CA ARG A 133 8.40 2.41 -0.44
C ARG A 133 7.70 1.43 -1.38
N GLU A 134 6.65 0.77 -0.91
CA GLU A 134 5.86 -0.16 -1.73
C GLU A 134 5.23 0.55 -2.93
N ARG A 135 4.67 1.74 -2.72
CA ARG A 135 4.13 2.56 -3.80
C ARG A 135 5.19 2.96 -4.81
N LEU A 136 6.37 3.35 -4.34
CA LEU A 136 7.49 3.68 -5.22
C LEU A 136 7.91 2.47 -6.06
N GLU A 137 8.06 1.30 -5.46
CA GLU A 137 8.44 0.06 -6.16
C GLU A 137 7.44 -0.31 -7.26
N VAL A 138 6.14 -0.28 -6.96
CA VAL A 138 5.08 -0.56 -7.94
C VAL A 138 5.13 0.42 -9.11
N ILE A 139 5.35 1.71 -8.85
CA ILE A 139 5.39 2.72 -9.90
C ILE A 139 6.70 2.64 -10.71
N GLU A 140 7.81 2.27 -10.10
CA GLU A 140 9.06 2.01 -10.81
C GLU A 140 8.93 0.82 -11.77
N GLN A 141 8.25 -0.25 -11.35
CA GLN A 141 7.92 -1.37 -12.21
C GLN A 141 7.02 -0.94 -13.38
N ALA A 142 5.95 -0.18 -13.11
CA ALA A 142 5.07 0.36 -14.15
C ALA A 142 5.81 1.28 -15.13
N MET A 143 6.79 2.05 -14.66
CA MET A 143 7.64 2.90 -15.52
C MET A 143 8.52 2.05 -16.43
N GLN A 144 9.09 0.96 -15.90
CA GLN A 144 9.88 0.03 -16.70
C GLN A 144 9.03 -0.67 -17.77
N GLU A 145 7.83 -1.13 -17.41
CA GLU A 145 6.90 -1.77 -18.35
C GLU A 145 6.45 -0.80 -19.45
N SER A 146 6.03 0.41 -19.08
CA SER A 146 5.56 1.41 -20.03
C SER A 146 6.68 1.85 -20.99
N SER A 147 7.90 2.06 -20.49
CA SER A 147 9.05 2.41 -21.34
C SER A 147 9.43 1.27 -22.30
N THR A 148 9.37 0.02 -21.84
CA THR A 148 9.61 -1.18 -22.68
C THR A 148 8.56 -1.27 -23.79
N ARG A 149 7.28 -1.10 -23.45
CA ARG A 149 6.18 -1.11 -24.44
C ARG A 149 6.34 -0.02 -25.51
N VAL A 150 6.73 1.19 -25.11
CA VAL A 150 7.01 2.27 -26.08
C VAL A 150 8.17 1.90 -27.00
N ALA A 151 9.26 1.37 -26.45
CA ALA A 151 10.42 0.97 -27.24
C ALA A 151 10.11 -0.17 -28.23
N GLU A 152 9.30 -1.16 -27.83
CA GLU A 152 8.85 -2.25 -28.70
C GLU A 152 7.99 -1.75 -29.87
N LEU A 153 7.03 -0.86 -29.58
CA LEU A 153 6.18 -0.26 -30.61
C LEU A 153 6.99 0.59 -31.59
N ASP A 154 7.90 1.43 -31.08
CA ASP A 154 8.78 2.25 -31.92
C ASP A 154 9.71 1.38 -32.79
N SER A 155 10.28 0.31 -32.22
CA SER A 155 11.10 -0.65 -32.98
C SER A 155 10.32 -1.31 -34.11
N ARG A 156 9.07 -1.71 -33.86
CA ARG A 156 8.20 -2.32 -34.88
C ARG A 156 7.83 -1.33 -35.98
N ILE A 157 7.54 -0.08 -35.63
CA ILE A 157 7.28 1.01 -36.59
C ILE A 157 8.51 1.23 -37.49
N GLU A 158 9.71 1.33 -36.91
CA GLU A 158 10.93 1.53 -37.68
C GLU A 158 11.23 0.35 -38.61
N LYS A 159 10.96 -0.88 -38.17
CA LYS A 159 11.06 -2.06 -39.04
C LYS A 159 10.10 -1.98 -40.23
N LEU A 160 8.83 -1.63 -40.01
CA LEU A 160 7.86 -1.47 -41.10
C LEU A 160 8.25 -0.35 -42.07
N LYS A 161 8.77 0.78 -41.57
CA LYS A 161 9.31 1.85 -42.42
C LYS A 161 10.50 1.37 -43.26
N ALA A 162 11.40 0.59 -42.68
CA ALA A 162 12.53 0.01 -43.41
C ALA A 162 12.06 -0.98 -44.49
N ASP A 163 11.12 -1.86 -44.16
CA ASP A 163 10.52 -2.82 -45.09
C ASP A 163 9.83 -2.10 -46.26
N ARG A 164 9.11 -1.00 -45.97
CA ARG A 164 8.50 -0.13 -46.98
C ARG A 164 9.54 0.46 -47.93
N VAL A 165 10.63 1.01 -47.40
CA VAL A 165 11.72 1.61 -48.20
C VAL A 165 12.39 0.54 -49.06
N ALA A 166 12.65 -0.65 -48.52
CA ALA A 166 13.24 -1.75 -49.27
C ALA A 166 12.35 -2.19 -50.44
N LEU A 167 11.04 -2.27 -50.22
CA LEU A 167 10.07 -2.65 -51.27
C LEU A 167 9.98 -1.56 -52.35
N ILE A 168 9.94 -0.28 -51.99
CA ILE A 168 9.97 0.84 -52.94
C ILE A 168 11.28 0.83 -53.76
N ALA A 169 12.42 0.63 -53.11
CA ALA A 169 13.72 0.58 -53.79
C ALA A 169 13.79 -0.57 -54.80
N ARG A 170 13.29 -1.75 -54.43
CA ARG A 170 13.19 -2.92 -55.33
C ARG A 170 12.32 -2.62 -56.55
N ARG A 171 11.15 -2.01 -56.34
CA ARG A 171 10.26 -1.58 -57.44
C ARG A 171 10.93 -0.55 -58.37
N ALA A 172 11.70 0.39 -57.80
CA ALA A 172 12.43 1.39 -58.58
C ALA A 172 13.55 0.78 -59.44
N GLN A 173 14.07 -0.40 -59.07
CA GLN A 173 15.02 -1.18 -59.86
C GLN A 173 14.36 -2.05 -60.95
N GLY A 174 13.03 -2.02 -61.06
CA GLY A 174 12.27 -2.77 -62.06
C GLY A 174 11.87 -4.20 -61.64
N ASP A 175 12.23 -4.65 -60.42
CA ASP A 175 11.73 -5.91 -59.86
C ASP A 175 10.36 -5.67 -59.17
N THR A 176 9.33 -5.67 -60.01
CA THR A 176 7.92 -5.49 -59.62
C THR A 176 7.18 -6.81 -59.62
N ARG A 177 6.57 -7.17 -58.49
CA ARG A 177 5.71 -8.35 -58.35
C ARG A 177 4.25 -7.93 -58.26
N GLU A 178 3.34 -8.85 -58.58
CA GLU A 178 1.90 -8.58 -58.60
C GLU A 178 1.36 -8.17 -57.22
N ASP A 179 1.91 -8.71 -56.13
CA ASP A 179 1.46 -8.46 -54.76
C ASP A 179 2.02 -7.19 -54.10
N ASP A 180 2.92 -6.47 -54.76
CA ASP A 180 3.67 -5.37 -54.14
C ASP A 180 2.80 -4.19 -53.71
N ALA A 181 1.73 -3.92 -54.47
CA ALA A 181 0.77 -2.88 -54.11
C ALA A 181 -0.02 -3.24 -52.85
N ALA A 182 -0.41 -4.51 -52.71
CA ALA A 182 -1.11 -5.01 -51.53
C ALA A 182 -0.20 -5.04 -50.30
N GLN A 183 1.07 -5.44 -50.47
CA GLN A 183 2.06 -5.43 -49.39
C GLN A 183 2.35 -4.01 -48.89
N LEU A 184 2.49 -3.03 -49.78
CA LEU A 184 2.66 -1.63 -49.38
C LEU A 184 1.44 -1.08 -48.63
N ALA A 185 0.23 -1.37 -49.11
CA ALA A 185 -1.00 -0.95 -48.44
C ALA A 185 -1.12 -1.55 -47.04
N LEU A 186 -0.74 -2.82 -46.87
CA LEU A 186 -0.70 -3.47 -45.55
C LEU A 186 0.35 -2.84 -44.63
N ILE A 187 1.56 -2.60 -45.11
CA ILE A 187 2.62 -1.93 -44.33
C ILE A 187 2.17 -0.54 -43.90
N ASP A 188 1.54 0.23 -44.78
CA ASP A 188 1.03 1.57 -44.48
C ASP A 188 -0.08 1.51 -43.41
N ALA A 189 -1.04 0.59 -43.52
CA ALA A 189 -2.11 0.40 -42.54
C ALA A 189 -1.59 -0.05 -41.17
N ASP A 190 -0.68 -1.03 -41.13
CA ASP A 190 -0.07 -1.52 -39.89
C ASP A 190 0.79 -0.43 -39.22
N THR A 191 1.50 0.37 -40.02
CA THR A 191 2.27 1.50 -39.51
C THR A 191 1.36 2.54 -38.87
N GLU A 192 0.25 2.92 -39.53
CA GLU A 192 -0.71 3.88 -38.98
C GLU A 192 -1.34 3.38 -37.66
N ALA A 193 -1.76 2.12 -37.62
CA ALA A 193 -2.32 1.50 -36.42
C ALA A 193 -1.30 1.50 -35.25
N LEU A 194 -0.05 1.12 -35.53
CA LEU A 194 1.01 1.10 -34.52
C LEU A 194 1.41 2.51 -34.05
N VAL A 195 1.39 3.51 -34.94
CA VAL A 195 1.66 4.92 -34.56
C VAL A 195 0.61 5.42 -33.57
N SER A 196 -0.67 5.08 -33.76
CA SER A 196 -1.72 5.41 -32.79
C SER A 196 -1.46 4.76 -31.44
N LEU A 197 -1.17 3.46 -31.41
CA LEU A 197 -0.86 2.73 -30.18
C LEU A 197 0.40 3.24 -29.49
N ALA A 198 1.43 3.61 -30.24
CA ALA A 198 2.67 4.19 -29.70
C ALA A 198 2.41 5.56 -29.05
N ARG A 199 1.50 6.36 -29.62
CA ARG A 199 1.10 7.65 -29.04
C ARG A 199 0.36 7.47 -27.71
N GLU A 200 -0.57 6.52 -27.65
CA GLU A 200 -1.26 6.16 -26.41
C GLU A 200 -0.28 5.66 -25.35
N ALA A 201 0.60 4.72 -25.71
CA ALA A 201 1.62 4.19 -24.80
C ALA A 201 2.58 5.26 -24.28
N ARG A 202 2.95 6.26 -25.11
CA ARG A 202 3.77 7.40 -24.66
C ARG A 202 3.01 8.28 -23.67
N THR A 203 1.72 8.50 -23.90
CA THR A 203 0.87 9.27 -22.97
C THR A 203 0.74 8.56 -21.62
N GLU A 204 0.55 7.23 -21.63
CA GLU A 204 0.57 6.40 -20.43
C GLU A 204 1.93 6.49 -19.71
N ALA A 205 3.04 6.36 -20.44
CA ALA A 205 4.39 6.47 -19.87
C ALA A 205 4.67 7.86 -19.26
N GLU A 206 4.20 8.93 -19.88
CA GLU A 206 4.30 10.29 -19.33
C GLU A 206 3.48 10.44 -18.04
N GLN A 207 2.30 9.82 -17.96
CA GLN A 207 1.51 9.81 -16.74
C GLN A 207 2.24 9.07 -15.62
N VAL A 208 2.74 7.85 -15.90
CA VAL A 208 3.50 7.05 -14.94
C VAL A 208 4.76 7.80 -14.48
N ALA A 209 5.44 8.52 -15.37
CA ALA A 209 6.61 9.32 -15.01
C ALA A 209 6.27 10.46 -14.02
N ARG A 210 5.11 11.11 -14.16
CA ARG A 210 4.64 12.13 -13.20
C ARG A 210 4.29 11.50 -11.86
N GLU A 211 3.64 10.34 -11.89
CA GLU A 211 3.32 9.58 -10.68
C GLU A 211 4.58 9.10 -9.95
N LEU A 212 5.63 8.73 -10.70
CA LEU A 212 6.93 8.34 -10.16
C LEU A 212 7.60 9.49 -9.42
N GLU A 213 7.59 10.70 -9.98
CA GLU A 213 8.13 11.87 -9.30
C GLU A 213 7.39 12.15 -7.98
N SER A 214 6.06 12.04 -7.99
CA SER A 214 5.25 12.19 -6.78
C SER A 214 5.55 11.09 -5.75
N ALA A 215 5.73 9.84 -6.18
CA ALA A 215 6.04 8.72 -5.31
C ALA A 215 7.42 8.84 -4.68
N ARG A 216 8.43 9.29 -5.45
CA ARG A 216 9.78 9.57 -4.94
C ARG A 216 9.75 10.63 -3.84
N LYS A 217 9.08 11.76 -4.07
CA LYS A 217 8.93 12.82 -3.05
C LYS A 217 8.23 12.30 -1.78
N ALA A 218 7.22 11.45 -1.94
CA ALA A 218 6.52 10.84 -0.80
C ALA A 218 7.44 9.89 -0.01
N ALA A 219 8.23 9.06 -0.70
CA ALA A 219 9.21 8.16 -0.09
C ALA A 219 10.33 8.92 0.63
N GLU A 220 10.85 9.98 0.03
CA GLU A 220 11.84 10.88 0.65
C GLU A 220 11.28 11.54 1.92
N THR A 221 10.06 12.06 1.85
CA THR A 221 9.39 12.71 2.99
C THR A 221 9.15 11.71 4.13
N ALA A 222 8.68 10.50 3.81
CA ALA A 222 8.46 9.46 4.80
C ALA A 222 9.78 9.00 5.43
N SER A 223 10.83 8.81 4.63
CA SER A 223 12.17 8.47 5.09
C SER A 223 12.75 9.55 6.03
N ALA A 224 12.64 10.82 5.65
CA ALA A 224 13.05 11.93 6.50
C ALA A 224 12.26 11.99 7.81
N GLY A 225 10.95 11.73 7.76
CA GLY A 225 10.09 11.62 8.94
C GLY A 225 10.53 10.49 9.87
N TRP A 226 10.82 9.32 9.32
CA TRP A 226 11.33 8.17 10.07
C TRP A 226 12.69 8.44 10.71
N GLU A 227 13.60 9.08 9.98
CA GLU A 227 14.92 9.44 10.51
C GLU A 227 14.83 10.48 11.63
N ASN A 228 13.91 11.45 11.52
CA ASN A 228 13.63 12.40 12.58
C ASN A 228 13.05 11.70 13.82
N GLU A 229 12.17 10.72 13.62
CA GLU A 229 11.59 9.92 14.71
C GLU A 229 12.66 9.08 15.42
N ARG A 230 13.57 8.45 14.68
CA ARG A 230 14.73 7.77 15.25
C ARG A 230 15.58 8.70 16.12
N ARG A 231 15.89 9.89 15.61
CA ARG A 231 16.64 10.91 16.36
C ARG A 231 15.89 11.38 17.62
N ARG A 232 14.57 11.56 17.54
CA ARG A 232 13.71 11.90 18.69
C ARG A 232 13.78 10.83 19.77
N ALA A 233 13.56 9.57 19.40
CA ALA A 233 13.59 8.45 20.35
C ALA A 233 14.96 8.32 21.03
N MET A 234 16.05 8.45 20.27
CA MET A 234 17.41 8.45 20.85
C MET A 234 17.64 9.63 21.80
N ALA A 235 17.22 10.84 21.42
CA ALA A 235 17.38 12.02 22.26
C ALA A 235 16.60 11.88 23.58
N GLU A 236 15.36 11.40 23.51
CA GLU A 236 14.51 11.14 24.67
C GLU A 236 15.17 10.11 25.61
N PHE A 237 15.69 9.02 25.06
CA PHE A 237 16.42 8.03 25.84
C PHE A 237 17.63 8.62 26.57
N PHE A 238 18.47 9.39 25.86
CA PHE A 238 19.65 10.00 26.47
C PHE A 238 19.30 11.07 27.51
N GLU A 239 18.21 11.80 27.32
CA GLU A 239 17.71 12.76 28.30
C GLU A 239 17.22 12.04 29.57
N GLN A 240 16.47 10.95 29.44
CA GLN A 240 16.05 10.12 30.58
C GLN A 240 17.27 9.54 31.32
N ALA A 241 18.25 9.03 30.57
CA ALA A 241 19.51 8.54 31.12
C ALA A 241 20.27 9.64 31.89
N ALA A 242 20.39 10.84 31.33
CA ALA A 242 21.07 11.97 31.96
C ALA A 242 20.38 12.41 33.26
N ARG A 243 19.06 12.61 33.23
CA ARG A 243 18.26 12.94 34.42
C ARG A 243 18.41 11.89 35.52
N ARG A 244 18.52 10.61 35.14
CA ARG A 244 18.72 9.52 36.11
C ARG A 244 20.12 9.58 36.74
N VAL A 245 21.16 9.80 35.95
CA VAL A 245 22.53 9.98 36.46
C VAL A 245 22.59 11.18 37.41
N GLU A 246 21.96 12.30 37.07
CA GLU A 246 21.89 13.48 37.94
C GLU A 246 21.19 13.19 39.28
N SER A 247 20.05 12.48 39.25
CA SER A 247 19.33 12.04 40.46
C SER A 247 20.22 11.16 41.35
N LEU A 248 20.88 10.14 40.77
CA LEU A 248 21.75 9.23 41.53
C LEU A 248 22.94 9.97 42.16
N LEU A 249 23.52 10.94 41.45
CA LEU A 249 24.59 11.78 41.99
C LEU A 249 24.08 12.67 43.12
N GLY A 250 22.94 13.32 42.95
CA GLY A 250 22.31 14.16 43.98
C GLY A 250 21.98 13.39 45.26
N ASP A 251 21.43 12.19 45.12
CA ASP A 251 21.12 11.29 46.25
C ASP A 251 22.41 10.87 46.98
N CYS A 252 23.48 10.53 46.25
CA CYS A 252 24.78 10.22 46.84
C CYS A 252 25.39 11.40 47.63
N PHE A 253 25.25 12.63 47.12
CA PHE A 253 25.75 13.83 47.82
C PHE A 253 24.96 14.12 49.10
N THR A 254 23.64 13.92 49.09
CA THR A 254 22.80 14.15 50.29
C THR A 254 23.01 13.08 51.36
N GLU A 255 23.22 11.81 50.98
CA GLU A 255 23.61 10.75 51.92
C GLU A 255 24.99 10.99 52.55
N GLN A 256 25.98 11.44 51.77
CA GLN A 256 27.29 11.82 52.33
C GLN A 256 27.19 12.97 53.33
N GLN A 257 26.33 13.97 53.10
CA GLN A 257 26.14 15.06 54.07
C GLN A 257 25.42 14.60 55.35
N LYS A 258 24.47 13.65 55.26
CA LYS A 258 23.85 13.03 56.44
C LYS A 258 24.86 12.18 57.21
N GLY A 259 25.71 11.41 56.53
CA GLY A 259 26.79 10.62 57.13
C GLY A 259 27.87 11.45 57.83
N ARG A 260 28.23 12.62 57.27
CA ARG A 260 29.19 13.56 57.89
C ARG A 260 28.65 14.29 59.12
N ARG A 261 27.32 14.38 59.31
CA ARG A 261 26.72 14.87 60.57
C ARG A 261 26.60 13.78 61.65
N GLY A 262 26.80 12.51 61.29
CA GLY A 262 26.58 11.36 62.17
C GLY A 262 27.81 10.56 62.59
N SER A 263 28.96 10.66 61.92
CA SER A 263 30.14 9.89 62.37
C SER A 263 31.49 10.46 61.91
N LEU A 264 32.41 10.52 62.87
CA LEU A 264 33.85 10.77 62.72
C LEU A 264 34.61 9.51 62.27
N HIS A 265 34.00 8.66 61.43
CA HIS A 265 34.68 7.50 60.87
C HIS A 265 34.44 7.41 59.37
N ALA A 266 35.50 7.63 58.60
CA ALA A 266 35.54 7.28 57.19
C ALA A 266 35.69 5.77 57.03
N PRO A 267 34.89 5.12 56.18
CA PRO A 267 35.32 3.92 55.50
C PRO A 267 35.47 4.17 53.99
N MET A 268 36.54 3.60 53.44
CA MET A 268 36.91 3.53 52.03
C MET A 268 35.81 2.85 51.19
N PHE A 269 34.79 3.58 50.75
CA PHE A 269 33.75 3.11 49.80
C PHE A 269 33.82 3.81 48.44
N TRP A 270 34.98 4.39 48.10
CA TRP A 270 35.15 5.15 46.86
C TRP A 270 35.57 4.32 45.64
N ASP A 271 35.99 3.06 45.81
CA ASP A 271 36.74 2.37 44.74
C ASP A 271 35.86 1.65 43.69
N ASP A 272 34.66 1.17 44.04
CA ASP A 272 33.85 0.36 43.12
C ASP A 272 32.76 1.14 42.38
N ARG A 273 32.16 2.18 42.99
CA ARG A 273 31.07 2.95 42.36
C ARG A 273 31.56 3.98 41.34
N VAL A 274 32.74 4.54 41.52
CA VAL A 274 33.34 5.51 40.58
C VAL A 274 33.89 4.81 39.32
N ARG A 275 34.32 3.55 39.44
CA ARG A 275 34.73 2.74 38.26
C ARG A 275 33.58 2.45 37.30
N ALA A 276 32.33 2.43 37.76
CA ALA A 276 31.17 2.23 36.90
C ALA A 276 30.92 3.46 35.99
N VAL A 277 31.20 4.67 36.47
CA VAL A 277 31.04 5.92 35.70
C VAL A 277 32.20 6.15 34.73
N ALA A 278 33.42 5.70 35.06
CA ALA A 278 34.62 5.94 34.26
C ALA A 278 34.79 4.99 33.04
N ARG A 279 33.88 4.04 32.79
CA ARG A 279 33.94 3.09 31.66
C ARG A 279 33.09 3.48 30.45
N MET A 280 32.49 4.66 30.42
CA MET A 280 31.93 5.19 29.17
C MET A 280 33.08 5.60 28.25
N LYS A 281 33.43 4.74 27.29
CA LYS A 281 34.36 5.08 26.20
C LYS A 281 33.85 6.36 25.50
N PRO A 282 34.72 7.37 25.27
CA PRO A 282 34.38 8.49 24.42
C PRO A 282 34.11 7.98 23.00
N LEU A 283 33.15 8.65 22.37
CA LEU A 283 32.67 8.49 21.02
C LEU A 283 33.79 8.26 20.00
N ASP A 284 33.71 7.17 19.24
CA ASP A 284 34.24 7.15 17.87
C ASP A 284 33.14 7.73 16.98
N MET A 285 33.12 9.06 16.89
CA MET A 285 32.33 9.77 15.89
C MET A 285 33.09 9.66 14.58
N GLY A 286 33.04 8.47 13.99
CA GLY A 286 33.52 8.22 12.64
C GLY A 286 32.90 9.24 11.70
N GLU A 287 33.77 10.02 11.08
CA GLU A 287 33.48 10.94 9.99
C GLU A 287 32.64 10.24 8.92
N ALA A 288 31.40 10.67 8.76
CA ALA A 288 30.64 10.44 7.54
C ALA A 288 30.89 11.63 6.60
N ALA A 289 31.87 11.47 5.73
CA ALA A 289 31.98 12.14 4.44
C ALA A 289 31.66 11.12 3.34
#